data_AF-A0A0Q4RRS4-F1
#
_entry.id   AF-A0A0Q4RRS4-F1
#
_cell.length_a   1.000
_cell.length_b   1.000
_cell.length_c   1.000
_cell.angle_alpha   90.00
_cell.angle_beta   90.00
_cell.angle_gamma   90.00
#
_symmetry.space_group_name_H-M   'P 1'
#
loop_
_entity.id
_entity.type
_entity.pdbx_description
1 polymer ?
#
loop_
_entity_poly.entity_id
_entity_poly.type
_entity_poly.pdbx_seq_one_letter_code
_entity_poly.pdbx_strand_id
1 'polypeptide(L)' 'MKIINKMKSLNDSLREEFNTILAKEEFLEKIQIDGLDINVLNKAFDVLLKFKYDSDLTDRARGEFENYLINYFRTKNY' A
#
# COMPACT_ATOMS: atom_id res chain seq x y z
N MET A 1 18.58 -29.22 -6.57
CA MET A 1 17.60 -28.22 -6.08
C MET A 1 17.91 -26.91 -6.79
N LYS A 2 17.09 -26.47 -7.76
CA LYS A 2 17.33 -25.20 -8.46
C LYS A 2 16.73 -24.08 -7.62
N ILE A 3 17.57 -23.26 -7.00
CA ILE A 3 17.14 -21.98 -6.43
C ILE A 3 16.92 -21.05 -7.62
N ILE A 4 15.66 -20.88 -8.02
CA ILE A 4 15.29 -19.87 -9.02
C ILE A 4 15.20 -18.55 -8.25
N ASN A 5 16.23 -17.71 -8.35
CA ASN A 5 16.13 -16.31 -7.95
C ASN A 5 15.13 -15.64 -8.91
N LYS A 6 13.88 -15.51 -8.48
CA LYS A 6 12.86 -14.78 -9.20
C LYS A 6 13.32 -13.31 -9.26
N MET A 7 13.57 -12.75 -10.44
CA MET A 7 13.83 -11.32 -10.56
C MET A 7 12.61 -10.58 -10.03
N LYS A 8 12.80 -9.80 -8.96
CA LYS A 8 11.74 -8.98 -8.38
C LYS A 8 11.36 -7.91 -9.40
N SER A 9 10.06 -7.73 -9.62
CA SER A 9 9.60 -6.58 -10.40
C SER A 9 9.77 -5.30 -9.58
N LEU A 10 9.77 -4.14 -10.25
CA LEU A 10 9.75 -2.84 -9.56
C LEU A 10 8.61 -2.76 -8.53
N ASN A 11 7.43 -3.29 -8.87
CA ASN A 11 6.30 -3.34 -7.94
C ASN A 11 6.61 -4.18 -6.70
N ASP A 12 7.29 -5.31 -6.86
CA ASP A 12 7.64 -6.18 -5.73
C ASP A 12 8.65 -5.48 -4.81
N SER A 13 9.65 -4.80 -5.39
CA SER A 13 10.60 -3.98 -4.62
C SER A 13 9.91 -2.84 -3.86
N LEU A 14 9.00 -2.12 -4.51
CA LEU A 14 8.25 -1.03 -3.87
C LEU A 14 7.33 -1.52 -2.76
N ARG A 15 6.71 -2.70 -2.91
CA ARG A 15 5.90 -3.31 -1.84
C ARG A 15 6.74 -3.73 -0.65
N GLU A 16 7.92 -4.30 -0.88
CA GLU A 16 8.84 -4.67 0.21
C GLU A 16 9.31 -3.44 0.97
N GLU A 17 9.66 -2.37 0.27
CA GLU A 17 10.05 -1.10 0.89
C GLU A 17 8.90 -0.50 1.70
N PHE A 18 7.69 -0.48 1.13
CA PHE A 18 6.50 -0.01 1.83
C PHE A 18 6.24 -0.81 3.11
N ASN A 19 6.28 -2.14 3.05
CA ASN A 19 6.11 -2.98 4.24
C ASN A 19 7.23 -2.79 5.27
N THR A 20 8.46 -2.54 4.81
CA THR A 20 9.58 -2.21 5.69
C THR A 20 9.33 -0.90 6.43
N ILE A 21 8.77 0.10 5.75
CA ILE A 21 8.38 1.38 6.37
C ILE A 21 7.26 1.16 7.40
N LEU A 22 6.21 0.41 7.05
CA LEU A 22 5.11 0.12 7.98
C LEU A 22 5.56 -0.66 9.23
N ALA A 23 6.65 -1.41 9.14
CA ALA A 23 7.23 -2.16 10.25
C ALA A 23 8.14 -1.31 11.17
N LYS A 24 8.46 -0.06 10.80
CA LYS A 24 9.20 0.84 11.70
C LYS A 24 8.31 1.21 12.89
N GLU A 25 8.93 1.30 14.06
CA GLU A 25 8.26 1.54 15.35
C GLU A 25 7.28 2.71 15.30
N GLU A 26 7.70 3.85 14.74
CA GLU A 26 6.87 5.07 14.62
C GLU A 26 5.55 4.85 13.85
N PHE A 27 5.56 4.02 12.80
CA PHE A 27 4.38 3.74 11.98
C PHE A 27 3.58 2.58 12.54
N LEU A 28 4.26 1.58 13.11
CA LEU A 28 3.63 0.42 13.73
C LEU A 28 2.80 0.83 14.94
N GLU A 29 3.32 1.72 15.80
CA GLU A 29 2.59 2.30 16.92
C GLU A 29 1.34 3.05 16.44
N LYS A 30 1.49 3.88 15.40
CA LYS A 30 0.36 4.64 14.84
C LYS A 30 -0.72 3.72 14.26
N ILE A 31 -0.33 2.69 13.52
CA ILE A 31 -1.23 1.66 12.97
C ILE A 31 -2.01 0.98 14.10
N GLN A 32 -1.34 0.64 15.20
CA GLN A 32 -1.98 -0.01 16.34
C GLN A 32 -2.94 0.91 17.09
N ILE A 33 -2.52 2.14 17.40
CA ILE A 33 -3.33 3.14 18.11
C ILE A 33 -4.61 3.46 17.32
N ASP A 34 -4.48 3.62 16.01
CA ASP A 34 -5.60 3.97 15.14
C ASP A 34 -6.41 2.74 14.68
N GLY A 35 -6.01 1.53 15.08
CA GLY A 35 -6.68 0.28 14.70
C GLY A 35 -6.70 0.01 13.20
N LEU A 36 -5.65 0.43 12.48
CA LEU A 36 -5.55 0.29 11.03
C LEU A 36 -5.22 -1.15 10.62
N ASP A 37 -5.81 -1.61 9.52
CA ASP A 37 -5.54 -2.93 8.94
C ASP A 37 -4.40 -2.83 7.92
N ILE A 38 -3.26 -3.45 8.23
CA ILE A 38 -2.07 -3.48 7.36
C ILE A 38 -2.40 -4.05 5.96
N ASN A 39 -3.32 -5.01 5.86
CA ASN A 39 -3.70 -5.57 4.56
C ASN A 39 -4.41 -4.53 3.69
N VAL A 40 -5.13 -3.61 4.30
CA VAL A 40 -5.81 -2.52 3.60
C VAL A 40 -4.83 -1.47 3.17
N LEU A 41 -3.87 -1.10 4.01
CA LEU A 41 -2.79 -0.19 3.63
C LEU A 41 -2.01 -0.73 2.45
N ASN A 42 -1.70 -2.03 2.44
CA ASN A 42 -1.06 -2.71 1.30
C ASN A 42 -1.91 -2.66 0.03
N LYS A 43 -3.22 -2.95 0.12
CA LYS A 43 -4.12 -2.86 -1.03
C LYS A 43 -4.32 -1.44 -1.53
N ALA A 44 -4.33 -0.45 -0.64
CA ALA A 44 -4.38 0.96 -1.01
C ALA A 44 -3.10 1.36 -1.76
N PHE A 45 -1.94 0.91 -1.29
CA PHE A 45 -0.66 1.11 -1.98
C PHE A 45 -0.64 0.48 -3.38
N ASP A 46 -1.26 -0.70 -3.56
CA ASP A 46 -1.42 -1.31 -4.89
C ASP A 46 -2.18 -0.42 -5.88
N VAL A 47 -3.12 0.41 -5.41
CA VAL A 47 -3.81 1.40 -6.26
C VAL A 47 -2.80 2.42 -6.80
N LEU A 48 -1.90 2.93 -5.96
CA LEU A 48 -0.86 3.87 -6.37
C LEU A 48 0.11 3.25 -7.38
N LEU A 49 0.49 1.99 -7.17
CA LEU A 49 1.41 1.28 -8.07
C LEU A 49 0.87 1.11 -9.50
N LYS A 50 -0.45 1.20 -9.72
CA LYS A 50 -1.05 1.14 -11.06
C LYS A 50 -0.71 2.36 -11.91
N PHE A 51 -0.49 3.50 -11.28
CA PHE A 51 -0.29 4.80 -11.95
C PHE A 51 1.17 5.29 -11.91
N LYS A 52 2.07 4.56 -11.25
CA LYS A 52 3.47 4.97 -10.98
C LYS A 52 4.33 5.37 -12.18
N TYR A 53 3.94 5.01 -13.41
CA TYR A 53 4.70 5.32 -14.62
C TYR A 53 4.21 6.59 -15.33
N ASP A 54 3.08 7.14 -14.90
CA ASP A 54 2.44 8.28 -15.55
C ASP A 54 2.29 9.42 -14.54
N SER A 55 3.23 10.37 -14.62
CA SER A 55 3.26 11.53 -13.73
C SER A 55 2.00 12.38 -13.82
N ASP A 56 1.36 12.40 -14.99
CA ASP A 56 0.16 13.20 -15.25
C ASP A 56 -1.07 12.59 -14.56
N LEU A 57 -0.99 11.32 -14.17
CA LEU A 57 -2.03 10.61 -13.43
C LEU A 57 -1.85 10.64 -11.91
N THR A 58 -0.90 11.40 -11.38
CA THR A 58 -0.64 11.48 -9.93
C THR A 58 -1.88 11.89 -9.13
N ASP A 59 -2.61 12.91 -9.58
CA ASP A 59 -3.83 13.37 -8.90
C ASP A 59 -4.95 12.32 -8.95
N ARG A 60 -5.07 11.64 -10.09
CA ARG A 60 -6.01 10.52 -10.23
C ARG A 60 -5.65 9.37 -9.31
N ALA A 61 -4.37 9.02 -9.22
CA ALA A 61 -3.86 7.97 -8.35
C ALA A 61 -4.19 8.27 -6.88
N ARG A 62 -4.02 9.54 -6.46
CA ARG A 62 -4.41 9.99 -5.12
C ARG A 62 -5.91 9.87 -4.89
N GLY A 63 -6.73 10.32 -5.84
CA GLY A 63 -8.19 10.20 -5.73
C GLY A 63 -8.67 8.75 -5.60
N GLU A 64 -8.12 7.84 -6.40
CA GLU A 64 -8.45 6.40 -6.32
C GLU A 64 -7.98 5.78 -5.00
N PHE A 65 -6.82 6.19 -4.49
CA PHE A 65 -6.29 5.76 -3.19
C PHE A 65 -7.20 6.21 -2.03
N GLU A 66 -7.58 7.49 -2.01
CA GLU A 66 -8.46 8.06 -0.99
C GLU A 66 -9.84 7.40 -1.03
N ASN A 67 -10.40 7.21 -2.23
CA ASN A 67 -11.68 6.53 -2.43
C ASN A 67 -11.65 5.09 -1.92
N TYR A 68 -10.55 4.36 -2.16
CA TYR A 68 -10.38 3.00 -1.65
C TYR A 68 -10.43 2.97 -0.11
N LEU A 69 -9.69 3.87 0.55
CA LEU A 69 -9.68 3.96 2.01
C LEU A 69 -11.04 4.37 2.58
N ILE A 70 -11.66 5.41 2.02
CA ILE A 70 -12.99 5.89 2.45
C ILE A 70 -14.01 4.77 2.35
N ASN A 71 -14.05 4.04 1.23
CA ASN A 71 -14.97 2.93 1.05
C ASN A 71 -14.72 1.82 2.08
N TYR A 72 -13.46 1.47 2.33
CA TYR A 72 -13.13 0.49 3.36
C TYR A 72 -13.62 0.92 4.75
N PHE A 73 -13.29 2.15 5.18
CA PHE A 73 -13.70 2.65 6.50
C PHE A 73 -15.22 2.80 6.64
N ARG A 74 -15.94 3.16 5.57
CA ARG A 74 -17.40 3.19 5.56
C ARG A 74 -17.99 1.79 5.75
N THR A 75 -17.44 0.78 5.08
CA THR A 75 -17.92 -0.61 5.22
C THR A 75 -17.61 -1.27 6.56
N LYS A 76 -16.59 -0.78 7.29
CA LYS A 76 -16.23 -1.26 8.64
C LYS A 76 -17.08 -0.67 9.76
N ASN A 77 -17.73 0.47 9.53
CA ASN A 77 -18.59 1.16 10.50
C ASN A 77 -20.08 0.77 10.39
N TYR A 78 -20.40 -0.24 9.57
CA TYR A 78 -21.69 -0.92 9.48
C TYR A 78 -21.51 -2.39 9.84
#